data_AF-A0A2E5EDH5-F1
#
_entry.id   AF-A0A2E5EDH5-F1
#
_cell.length_a   1.000
_cell.length_b   1.000
_cell.length_c   1.000
_cell.angle_alpha   90.00
_cell.angle_beta   90.00
_cell.angle_gamma   90.00
#
_symmetry.space_group_name_H-M   'P 1'
#
loop_
_entity.id
_entity.type
_entity.pdbx_description
1 polymer ?
#
loop_
_entity_poly.entity_id
_entity_poly.type
_entity_poly.pdbx_seq_one_letter_code
_entity_poly.pdbx_strand_id
1 'polypeptide(L)'
;MSKIYNLSTIFLFMLFSASSFANNSIPIEARRLIKERDMLYQKLLRADRKAADAVLMGEDPLEMHASQTGLQEQVDILQMRLESLAIRFDFSLPELLECTDAHEAEDLLEPHIAVGRERTDQVIRRRCRTECRELLLQIQFEEFLDF
;
A
#
# COMPACT_ATOMS: atom_id res chain seq x y z
N MET A 1 39.91 35.61 -29.75
CA MET A 1 38.83 36.48 -29.22
C MET A 1 37.49 35.89 -29.63
N SER A 2 36.63 35.65 -28.62
CA SER A 2 35.16 35.43 -28.61
C SER A 2 34.51 34.65 -29.76
N LYS A 3 34.06 33.41 -29.51
CA LYS A 3 32.71 33.05 -28.99
C LYS A 3 31.58 33.36 -29.99
N ILE A 4 31.24 32.38 -30.82
CA ILE A 4 29.92 32.26 -31.43
C ILE A 4 29.30 30.99 -30.84
N TYR A 5 28.33 31.21 -29.95
CA TYR A 5 27.66 30.17 -29.19
C TYR A 5 26.65 29.40 -30.04
N ASN A 6 26.61 28.10 -29.79
CA ASN A 6 25.55 27.15 -30.15
C ASN A 6 24.15 27.75 -29.96
N LEU A 7 23.43 27.91 -31.06
CA LEU A 7 22.04 28.38 -31.10
C LEU A 7 21.10 27.35 -31.75
N SER A 8 21.47 26.06 -31.68
CA SER A 8 20.75 24.96 -32.34
C SER A 8 20.14 23.93 -31.37
N THR A 9 20.25 24.11 -30.06
CA THR A 9 19.84 23.08 -29.07
C THR A 9 18.87 23.58 -27.99
N ILE A 10 18.22 24.75 -28.20
CA ILE A 10 17.19 25.29 -27.28
C ILE A 10 15.93 25.68 -28.07
N PHE A 11 15.52 24.84 -29.01
CA PHE A 11 14.22 24.98 -29.69
C PHE A 11 13.55 23.61 -29.89
N LEU A 12 13.64 22.76 -28.87
CA LEU A 12 12.87 21.51 -28.77
C LEU A 12 12.25 21.41 -27.37
N PHE A 13 11.65 22.50 -26.90
CA PHE A 13 10.96 22.59 -25.60
C PHE A 13 9.51 23.10 -25.74
N MET A 14 8.91 22.95 -26.93
CA MET A 14 7.57 23.47 -27.25
C MET A 14 6.72 22.39 -27.94
N LEU A 15 6.70 21.19 -27.38
CA LEU A 15 5.53 20.31 -27.42
C LEU A 15 5.12 20.04 -25.97
N PHE A 16 4.85 21.14 -25.26
CA PHE A 16 3.83 21.14 -24.24
C PHE A 16 2.55 20.76 -24.97
N SER A 17 2.21 19.47 -24.92
CA SER A 17 0.84 19.03 -25.12
C SER A 17 0.04 19.75 -24.05
N ALA A 18 -0.51 20.90 -24.43
CA ALA A 18 -1.60 21.53 -23.75
C ALA A 18 -2.76 20.53 -23.82
N SER A 19 -2.79 19.56 -22.92
CA SER A 19 -4.05 19.10 -22.37
C SER A 19 -4.64 20.32 -21.70
N SER A 20 -5.38 21.07 -22.51
CA SER A 20 -6.42 21.97 -22.05
C SER A 20 -7.34 21.11 -21.20
N PHE A 21 -7.02 20.94 -19.92
CA PHE A 21 -7.93 20.40 -18.92
C PHE A 21 -9.08 21.40 -18.92
N ALA A 22 -10.10 21.08 -19.74
CA ALA A 22 -11.37 21.75 -19.66
C ALA A 22 -11.76 21.69 -18.18
N ASN A 23 -11.91 22.86 -17.56
CA ASN A 23 -12.36 22.99 -16.20
C ASN A 23 -13.86 22.62 -16.17
N ASN A 24 -14.17 21.37 -16.49
CA ASN A 24 -15.49 20.80 -16.44
C ASN A 24 -15.80 20.64 -14.95
N SER A 25 -16.83 21.37 -14.51
CA SER A 25 -17.26 21.34 -13.12
C SER A 25 -17.56 19.90 -12.70
N ILE A 26 -16.94 19.45 -11.60
CA ILE A 26 -17.12 18.10 -11.06
C ILE A 26 -18.63 17.80 -10.91
N PRO A 27 -19.13 16.68 -11.46
CA PRO A 27 -20.54 16.28 -11.32
C PRO A 27 -20.98 16.18 -9.85
N ILE A 28 -22.25 16.47 -9.55
CA ILE A 28 -22.78 16.42 -8.17
C ILE A 28 -22.61 15.02 -7.56
N GLU A 29 -22.84 13.97 -8.36
CA GLU A 29 -22.64 12.58 -7.93
C GLU A 29 -21.18 12.29 -7.57
N ALA A 30 -20.23 12.73 -8.41
CA ALA A 30 -18.80 12.61 -8.15
C ALA A 30 -18.38 13.37 -6.89
N ARG A 31 -18.95 14.56 -6.61
CA ARG A 31 -18.67 15.32 -5.38
C ARG A 31 -19.04 14.55 -4.11
N ARG A 32 -20.14 13.79 -4.12
CA ARG A 32 -20.54 12.95 -2.98
C ARG A 32 -19.54 11.82 -2.77
N LEU A 33 -19.16 11.13 -3.84
CA LEU A 33 -18.22 10.02 -3.80
C LEU A 33 -16.82 10.46 -3.37
N ILE A 34 -16.35 11.65 -3.80
CA ILE A 34 -15.09 12.24 -3.34
C ILE A 34 -15.11 12.44 -1.82
N LYS A 35 -16.16 13.06 -1.28
CA LYS A 35 -16.28 13.27 0.18
C LYS A 35 -16.28 11.94 0.95
N GLU A 36 -16.95 10.94 0.41
CA GLU A 36 -17.03 9.61 1.02
C GLU A 36 -15.67 8.90 1.00
N ARG A 37 -14.97 8.93 -0.14
CA ARG A 37 -13.59 8.43 -0.29
C ARG A 37 -12.66 9.10 0.71
N ASP A 38 -12.67 10.43 0.78
CA ASP A 38 -11.78 11.18 1.66
C ASP A 38 -12.05 10.87 3.13
N MET A 39 -13.33 10.72 3.52
CA MET A 39 -13.70 10.29 4.87
C MET A 39 -13.20 8.88 5.19
N LEU A 40 -13.35 7.92 4.27
CA LEU A 40 -12.87 6.55 4.47
C LEU A 40 -11.35 6.49 4.52
N TYR A 41 -10.67 7.24 3.65
CA TYR A 41 -9.21 7.35 3.65
C TYR A 41 -8.69 7.91 4.97
N GLN A 42 -9.34 8.94 5.54
CA GLN A 42 -9.00 9.46 6.86
C GLN A 42 -9.23 8.44 7.99
N LYS A 43 -10.25 7.57 7.86
CA LYS A 43 -10.45 6.48 8.82
C LYS A 43 -9.36 5.41 8.71
N LEU A 44 -8.96 5.07 7.48
CA LEU A 44 -7.87 4.14 7.20
C LEU A 44 -6.56 4.65 7.83
N LEU A 45 -6.18 5.91 7.59
CA LEU A 45 -4.98 6.51 8.19
C LEU A 45 -4.97 6.44 9.72
N ARG A 46 -6.12 6.62 10.37
CA ARG A 46 -6.23 6.47 11.83
C ARG A 46 -6.09 5.02 12.28
N ALA A 47 -6.65 4.08 11.52
CA ALA A 47 -6.50 2.65 11.79
C ALA A 47 -5.04 2.21 11.63
N ASP A 48 -4.35 2.72 10.60
CA ASP A 48 -2.93 2.45 10.36
C ASP A 48 -2.05 2.97 11.48
N ARG A 49 -2.26 4.21 11.94
CA ARG A 49 -1.54 4.74 13.10
C ARG A 49 -1.79 3.91 14.36
N LYS A 50 -3.04 3.52 14.62
CA LYS A 50 -3.38 2.70 15.78
C LYS A 50 -2.73 1.31 15.72
N ALA A 51 -2.71 0.69 14.53
CA ALA A 51 -2.05 -0.60 14.33
C ALA A 51 -0.53 -0.48 14.52
N ALA A 52 0.08 0.61 14.03
CA ALA A 52 1.50 0.90 14.25
C ALA A 52 1.79 1.06 15.76
N ASP A 53 1.00 1.85 16.49
CA ASP A 53 1.14 2.01 17.93
C ASP A 53 1.02 0.67 18.68
N ALA A 54 0.08 -0.18 18.30
CA ALA A 54 -0.09 -1.51 18.90
C ALA A 54 1.15 -2.40 18.69
N VAL A 55 1.74 -2.38 17.49
CA VAL A 55 2.99 -3.08 17.20
C VAL A 55 4.15 -2.53 18.05
N LEU A 56 4.25 -1.21 18.21
CA LEU A 56 5.25 -0.58 19.08
C LEU A 56 5.11 -1.02 20.54
N MET A 57 3.87 -1.20 21.02
CA MET A 57 3.57 -1.69 22.36
C MET A 57 3.74 -3.22 22.51
N GLY A 58 4.05 -3.93 21.42
CA GLY A 58 4.23 -5.38 21.42
C GLY A 58 2.92 -6.18 21.41
N GLU A 59 1.79 -5.52 21.15
CA GLU A 59 0.49 -6.15 20.97
C GLU A 59 0.38 -6.81 19.58
N ASP A 60 -0.56 -7.74 19.42
CA ASP A 60 -0.85 -8.40 18.14
C ASP A 60 -1.95 -7.61 17.39
N PRO A 61 -1.63 -6.97 16.24
CA PRO A 61 -2.58 -6.13 15.51
C PRO A 61 -3.54 -6.94 14.60
N LEU A 62 -3.60 -8.27 14.72
CA LEU A 62 -4.39 -9.15 13.84
C LEU A 62 -5.85 -8.71 13.64
N GLU A 63 -6.54 -8.28 14.71
CA GLU A 63 -7.92 -7.78 14.60
C GLU A 63 -8.00 -6.41 13.92
N MET A 64 -6.96 -5.57 14.06
CA MET A 64 -6.89 -4.26 13.41
C MET A 64 -6.66 -4.42 11.90
N HIS A 65 -5.90 -5.45 11.49
CA HIS A 65 -5.68 -5.77 10.08
C HIS A 65 -6.96 -6.08 9.31
N ALA A 66 -7.90 -6.83 9.89
CA ALA A 66 -9.17 -7.11 9.23
C ALA A 66 -9.96 -5.81 8.96
N SER A 67 -9.96 -4.87 9.91
CA SER A 67 -10.62 -3.58 9.74
C SER A 67 -9.91 -2.68 8.71
N GLN A 68 -8.57 -2.72 8.65
CA GLN A 68 -7.78 -1.98 7.66
C GLN A 68 -8.09 -2.48 6.25
N THR A 69 -8.07 -3.81 6.03
CA THR A 69 -8.40 -4.41 4.74
C THR A 69 -9.80 -4.01 4.28
N GLY A 70 -10.80 -4.09 5.17
CA GLY A 70 -12.17 -3.69 4.82
C GLY A 70 -12.32 -2.20 4.49
N LEU A 71 -11.52 -1.32 5.11
CA LEU A 71 -11.49 0.11 4.77
C LEU A 71 -10.78 0.35 3.44
N GLN A 72 -9.65 -0.32 3.20
CA GLN A 72 -8.89 -0.25 1.95
C GLN A 72 -9.76 -0.65 0.75
N GLU A 73 -10.44 -1.79 0.83
CA GLU A 73 -11.33 -2.27 -0.22
C GLU A 73 -12.44 -1.25 -0.55
N GLN A 74 -13.02 -0.60 0.46
CA GLN A 74 -14.04 0.42 0.24
C GLN A 74 -13.48 1.68 -0.42
N VAL A 75 -12.27 2.11 -0.03
CA VAL A 75 -11.57 3.23 -0.68
C VAL A 75 -11.30 2.91 -2.15
N ASP A 76 -10.79 1.72 -2.43
CA ASP A 76 -10.45 1.27 -3.79
C ASP A 76 -11.69 1.21 -4.69
N ILE A 77 -12.82 0.69 -4.18
CA ILE A 77 -14.09 0.67 -4.92
C ILE A 77 -14.55 2.09 -5.27
N LEU A 78 -14.46 3.04 -4.33
CA LEU A 78 -14.85 4.43 -4.59
C LEU A 78 -13.90 5.09 -5.59
N GLN A 79 -12.59 4.83 -5.47
CA GLN A 79 -11.58 5.36 -6.37
C GLN A 79 -11.81 4.87 -7.81
N MET A 80 -12.04 3.57 -8.03
CA MET A 80 -12.35 3.02 -9.36
C MET A 80 -13.62 3.65 -9.98
N ARG A 81 -14.66 3.86 -9.16
CA ARG A 81 -15.90 4.52 -9.62
C ARG A 81 -15.66 5.97 -9.99
N LEU A 82 -14.88 6.68 -9.19
CA LEU A 82 -14.50 8.07 -9.43
C LEU A 82 -13.67 8.22 -10.70
N GLU A 83 -12.71 7.32 -10.95
CA GLU A 83 -11.90 7.30 -12.18
C GLU A 83 -12.77 7.05 -13.41
N SER A 84 -13.72 6.12 -13.31
CA SER A 84 -14.70 5.88 -14.38
C SER A 84 -15.56 7.11 -14.70
N LEU A 85 -15.97 7.85 -13.66
CA LEU A 85 -16.71 9.11 -13.83
C LEU A 85 -15.81 10.22 -14.41
N ALA A 86 -14.57 10.32 -13.94
CA ALA A 86 -13.59 11.30 -14.39
C ALA A 86 -13.33 11.19 -15.90
N ILE A 87 -13.14 9.96 -16.38
CA ILE A 87 -12.99 9.66 -17.82
C ILE A 87 -14.27 10.03 -18.59
N ARG A 88 -15.44 9.63 -18.07
CA ARG A 88 -16.72 9.84 -18.77
C ARG A 88 -17.10 11.32 -18.91
N PHE A 89 -16.84 12.10 -17.87
CA PHE A 89 -17.24 13.50 -17.78
C PHE A 89 -16.09 14.48 -17.98
N ASP A 90 -14.91 13.97 -18.37
CA ASP A 90 -13.70 14.73 -18.67
C ASP A 90 -13.37 15.77 -17.57
N PHE A 91 -13.23 15.30 -16.33
CA PHE A 91 -12.81 16.12 -15.19
C PHE A 91 -11.63 15.50 -14.45
N SER A 92 -10.86 16.33 -13.76
CA SER A 92 -9.74 15.88 -12.93
C SER A 92 -10.20 15.50 -11.53
N LEU A 93 -9.76 14.34 -11.04
CA LEU A 93 -9.97 13.95 -9.65
C LEU A 93 -9.05 14.75 -8.72
N PRO A 94 -9.57 15.20 -7.55
CA PRO A 94 -8.71 15.74 -6.51
C PRO A 94 -7.84 14.62 -5.93
N GLU A 95 -6.57 14.94 -5.77
CA GLU A 95 -5.55 14.09 -5.18
C GLU A 95 -5.88 13.78 -3.71
N LEU A 96 -5.54 12.58 -3.26
CA LEU A 96 -5.66 12.22 -1.85
C LEU A 96 -4.55 12.95 -1.09
N LEU A 97 -4.90 13.61 0.01
CA LEU A 97 -3.91 14.23 0.88
C LEU A 97 -3.06 13.13 1.51
N GLU A 98 -1.81 12.98 1.05
CA GLU A 98 -0.85 12.09 1.67
C GLU A 98 -0.63 12.51 3.13
N CYS A 99 -0.51 11.53 4.01
CA CYS A 99 -0.05 11.78 5.36
C CYS A 99 1.42 12.20 5.27
N THR A 100 1.72 13.47 5.51
CA THR A 100 3.07 14.08 5.43
C THR A 100 4.13 13.42 6.32
N ASP A 101 3.76 12.41 7.11
CA ASP A 101 4.62 11.67 8.03
C ASP A 101 5.23 10.41 7.38
N ALA A 102 4.92 10.11 6.11
CA ALA A 102 5.30 8.85 5.46
C ALA A 102 6.81 8.60 5.37
N HIS A 103 7.64 9.65 5.29
CA HIS A 103 9.11 9.51 5.26
C HIS A 103 9.73 9.26 6.65
N GLU A 104 9.09 9.64 7.75
CA GLU A 104 9.58 9.28 9.10
C GLU A 104 9.19 7.85 9.48
N ALA A 105 8.12 7.31 8.89
CA ALA A 105 7.62 5.98 9.21
C ALA A 105 8.57 4.87 8.74
N GLU A 106 9.22 5.00 7.58
CA GLU A 106 10.04 3.95 6.97
C GLU A 106 11.30 3.64 7.80
N ASP A 107 12.02 4.68 8.24
CA ASP A 107 13.21 4.53 9.10
C ASP A 107 12.86 4.00 10.51
N LEU A 108 11.64 4.29 11.01
CA LEU A 108 11.16 3.79 12.29
C LEU A 108 10.57 2.37 12.19
N LEU A 109 10.11 1.93 11.03
CA LEU A 109 9.46 0.63 10.82
C LEU A 109 10.45 -0.52 10.68
N GLU A 110 11.62 -0.27 10.08
CA GLU A 110 12.63 -1.32 9.79
C GLU A 110 13.04 -2.17 11.02
N PRO A 111 13.31 -1.57 12.21
CA PRO A 111 13.62 -2.33 13.42
C PRO A 111 12.45 -3.21 13.89
N HIS A 112 11.22 -2.73 13.76
CA HIS A 112 10.02 -3.45 14.20
C HIS A 112 9.64 -4.57 13.22
N ILE A 113 9.83 -4.35 11.92
CA ILE A 113 9.70 -5.38 10.88
C ILE A 113 10.71 -6.50 11.12
N ALA A 114 11.94 -6.18 11.51
CA ALA A 114 12.96 -7.18 11.84
C ALA A 114 12.52 -8.06 13.03
N VAL A 115 11.98 -7.46 14.10
CA VAL A 115 11.43 -8.20 15.25
C VAL A 115 10.24 -9.08 14.83
N GLY A 116 9.35 -8.58 13.97
CA GLY A 116 8.21 -9.34 13.44
C GLY A 116 8.64 -10.54 12.59
N ARG A 117 9.67 -10.36 11.74
CA ARG A 117 10.29 -11.44 10.98
C ARG A 117 10.89 -12.50 11.90
N GLU A 118 11.61 -12.09 12.94
CA GLU A 118 12.20 -13.03 13.88
C GLU A 118 11.14 -13.87 14.61
N ARG A 119 10.02 -13.27 15.03
CA ARG A 119 8.90 -14.00 15.64
C ARG A 119 8.29 -15.00 14.67
N THR A 120 8.01 -14.57 13.44
CA THR A 120 7.45 -15.43 12.38
C THR A 120 8.39 -16.61 12.09
N ASP A 121 9.69 -16.34 11.97
CA ASP A 121 10.72 -17.36 11.79
C ASP A 121 10.75 -18.38 12.93
N GLN A 122 10.62 -17.93 14.18
CA GLN A 122 10.58 -18.83 15.34
C GLN A 122 9.35 -19.74 15.30
N VAL A 123 8.18 -19.21 14.92
CA VAL A 123 6.94 -19.99 14.77
C VAL A 123 7.10 -21.03 13.66
N ILE A 124 7.61 -20.63 12.49
CA ILE A 124 7.84 -21.53 11.36
C ILE A 124 8.83 -22.64 11.74
N ARG A 125 9.95 -22.30 12.39
CA ARG A 125 10.94 -23.30 12.83
C ARG A 125 10.36 -24.29 13.82
N ARG A 126 9.55 -23.82 14.78
CA ARG A 126 8.89 -24.71 15.75
C ARG A 126 7.92 -25.66 15.04
N ARG A 127 7.09 -25.14 14.14
CA ARG A 127 6.11 -25.93 13.39
C ARG A 127 6.79 -26.96 12.50
N CYS A 128 7.80 -26.55 11.74
CA CYS A 128 8.60 -27.42 10.88
C CYS A 128 9.26 -28.55 11.70
N ARG A 129 9.81 -28.23 12.89
CA ARG A 129 10.38 -29.25 13.78
C ARG A 129 9.36 -30.27 14.26
N THR A 130 8.14 -29.83 14.58
CA THR A 130 7.05 -30.73 14.98
C THR A 130 6.61 -31.61 13.81
N GLU A 131 6.35 -31.02 12.66
CA GLU A 131 5.89 -31.74 11.45
C GLU A 131 6.96 -32.74 10.96
N CYS A 132 8.24 -32.36 10.94
CA CYS A 132 9.34 -33.29 10.62
C CYS A 132 9.43 -34.44 11.63
N ARG A 133 9.21 -34.18 12.93
CA ARG A 133 9.23 -35.22 13.95
C ARG A 133 8.06 -36.19 13.77
N GLU A 134 6.87 -35.70 13.47
CA GLU A 134 5.71 -36.54 13.18
C GLU A 134 5.95 -37.39 11.93
N LEU A 135 6.49 -36.80 10.85
CA LEU A 135 6.87 -37.53 9.65
C LEU A 135 7.87 -38.66 9.96
N LEU A 136 8.94 -38.37 10.72
CA LEU A 136 9.95 -39.36 11.08
C LEU A 136 9.38 -40.50 11.95
N LEU A 137 8.37 -40.23 12.78
CA LEU A 137 7.68 -41.24 13.58
C LEU A 137 6.72 -42.11 12.74
N GLN A 138 6.26 -41.62 11.59
CA GLN A 138 5.44 -42.37 10.65
C GLN A 138 6.25 -43.28 9.74
N ILE A 139 7.57 -43.09 9.64
CA ILE A 139 8.45 -43.98 8.89
C ILE A 139 8.61 -45.28 9.71
N GLN A 140 8.02 -46.36 9.22
CA GLN A 140 8.28 -47.71 9.74
C GLN A 140 9.65 -48.17 9.22
N PHE A 141 10.69 -48.01 10.03
CA PHE A 141 12.05 -48.44 9.69
C PHE A 141 12.19 -49.96 9.56
N GLU A 142 11.23 -50.74 10.07
CA GLU A 142 11.25 -52.20 10.00
C GLU A 142 11.03 -52.72 8.57
N GLU A 143 10.15 -52.10 7.77
CA GLU A 143 9.99 -52.46 6.33
C GLU A 143 11.18 -52.02 5.45
N PHE A 144 12.00 -51.08 5.92
CA PHE A 144 13.10 -50.51 5.13
C PHE A 144 14.42 -51.33 5.24
N LEU A 145 14.54 -52.19 6.25
CA LEU A 145 15.75 -53.00 6.51
C LEU A 145 15.63 -54.47 6.09
N ASP A 146 14.47 -54.89 5.58
CA ASP A 146 14.20 -56.26 5.11
C ASP A 146 14.62 -56.50 3.63
N PHE A 147 15.54 -55.68 3.09
CA PHE A 147 16.18 -55.86 1.77
C PHE A 147 17.68 -56.16 1.89
#